data_AF-A0A2A3EKA6-F1
#
_entry.id   AF-A0A2A3EKA6-F1
#
_cell.length_a   1.000
_cell.length_b   1.000
_cell.length_c   1.000
_cell.angle_alpha   90.00
_cell.angle_beta   90.00
_cell.angle_gamma   90.00
#
_symmetry.space_group_name_H-M   'P 1'
#
loop_
_entity.id
_entity.type
_entity.pdbx_description
1 polymer ?
#
loop_
_entity_poly.entity_id
_entity_poly.type
_entity_poly.pdbx_seq_one_letter_code
_entity_poly.pdbx_strand_id
1 'polypeptide(L)'
;MPFLFCDINNVCHYGNRGDRSYWLSTTSPIPMMPVQESEIEQYISRCVVCEVPANVLAVHSQSLNIPDCPQGWTGLWIGYSFLMHTGAGAQGGGQSLSSSGSCLEDFRATPFIECNGNKGQCHYYMNEISFWMATIEDRQQFQAPEQQTLKAGNLRSKISRCQVCIKNT
;
A
#
# COMPACT_ATOMS: atom_id res chain seq x y z
N MET A 1 18.17 7.50 -5.75
CA MET A 1 18.17 6.03 -5.59
C MET A 1 18.68 5.74 -4.17
N PRO A 2 17.90 5.15 -3.25
CA PRO A 2 18.27 5.07 -1.83
C PRO A 2 19.16 3.86 -1.44
N PHE A 3 19.71 3.13 -2.42
CA PHE A 3 20.59 1.99 -2.17
C PHE A 3 21.69 1.89 -3.24
N LEU A 4 22.68 1.04 -2.95
CA LEU A 4 23.75 0.62 -3.85
C LEU A 4 23.94 -0.89 -3.71
N PHE A 5 24.62 -1.51 -4.66
CA PHE A 5 24.99 -2.93 -4.56
C PHE A 5 26.51 -3.08 -4.72
N CYS A 6 27.09 -4.10 -4.10
CA CYS A 6 28.49 -4.46 -4.25
C CYS A 6 28.61 -5.90 -4.76
N ASP A 7 29.62 -6.16 -5.58
CA ASP A 7 29.89 -7.47 -6.16
C ASP A 7 30.95 -8.26 -5.38
N ILE A 8 31.23 -9.48 -5.84
CA ILE A 8 32.23 -10.38 -5.24
C ILE A 8 33.68 -9.87 -5.37
N ASN A 9 33.92 -8.86 -6.22
CA ASN A 9 35.23 -8.27 -6.45
C ASN A 9 35.51 -7.08 -5.51
N ASN A 10 34.67 -6.88 -4.50
CA ASN A 10 34.69 -5.70 -3.62
C ASN A 10 34.47 -4.38 -4.37
N VAL A 11 33.74 -4.40 -5.50
CA VAL A 11 33.37 -3.19 -6.25
C VAL A 11 31.91 -2.87 -5.97
N CYS A 12 31.65 -1.61 -5.61
CA CYS A 12 30.31 -1.12 -5.35
C CYS A 12 29.82 -0.18 -6.47
N HIS A 13 28.54 -0.31 -6.81
CA HIS A 13 27.89 0.43 -7.89
C HIS A 13 26.68 1.19 -7.36
N TYR A 14 26.67 2.51 -7.60
CA TYR A 14 25.56 3.40 -7.28
C TYR A 14 24.98 3.99 -8.56
N GLY A 15 23.66 3.88 -8.75
CA GLY A 15 22.96 4.47 -9.90
C GLY A 15 23.42 3.97 -11.28
N ASN A 16 24.08 2.81 -11.33
CA ASN A 16 24.68 2.26 -12.56
C ASN A 16 23.89 1.07 -13.12
N ARG A 17 22.65 0.88 -12.66
CA ARG A 17 21.78 -0.23 -13.06
C ARG A 17 20.34 0.25 -13.06
N GLY A 18 19.52 -0.31 -13.95
CA GLY A 18 18.09 0.00 -14.10
C GLY A 18 17.21 -0.43 -12.91
N ASP A 19 17.78 -0.36 -11.71
CA ASP A 19 17.17 -0.61 -10.44
C ASP A 19 16.09 0.45 -10.16
N ARG A 20 15.10 0.02 -9.37
CA ARG A 20 13.88 0.79 -9.09
C ARG A 20 13.66 0.87 -7.60
N SER A 21 12.99 1.92 -7.17
CA SER A 21 12.44 2.07 -5.83
C SER A 21 10.96 2.41 -5.93
N TYR A 22 10.16 1.87 -5.01
CA TYR A 22 8.73 2.15 -4.93
C TYR A 22 8.42 2.89 -3.64
N TRP A 23 7.54 3.87 -3.71
CA TRP A 23 7.16 4.72 -2.60
C TRP A 23 5.65 4.83 -2.53
N LEU A 24 5.08 4.87 -1.32
CA LEU A 24 3.66 5.25 -1.16
C LEU A 24 3.45 6.64 -1.77
N SER A 25 2.34 6.81 -2.47
CA SER A 25 2.07 8.03 -3.20
C SER A 25 0.96 8.90 -2.58
N THR A 26 0.93 10.18 -2.96
CA THR A 26 -0.06 11.17 -2.48
C THR A 26 -1.38 11.11 -3.26
N THR A 27 -2.29 12.07 -3.00
CA THR A 27 -3.52 12.31 -3.78
C THR A 27 -3.27 13.11 -5.08
N SER A 28 -2.04 13.52 -5.35
CA SER A 28 -1.71 14.33 -6.53
C SER A 28 -2.13 13.61 -7.82
N PRO A 29 -2.68 14.33 -8.82
CA PRO A 29 -3.16 13.73 -10.05
C PRO A 29 -2.01 13.06 -10.81
N ILE A 30 -2.28 11.89 -11.39
CA ILE A 30 -1.30 11.13 -12.18
C ILE A 30 -0.77 12.03 -13.31
N PRO A 31 0.55 12.30 -13.35
CA PRO A 31 1.12 13.17 -14.37
C PRO A 31 1.06 12.50 -15.74
N MET A 32 0.97 13.27 -16.82
CA MET A 32 0.95 12.73 -18.18
C MET A 32 2.31 12.15 -18.62
N MET A 33 3.40 12.60 -18.00
CA MET A 33 4.77 12.16 -18.29
C MET A 33 5.52 11.86 -16.99
N PRO A 34 6.64 11.11 -17.04
CA PRO A 34 7.49 10.90 -15.88
C PRO A 34 7.97 12.24 -15.28
N VAL A 35 7.80 12.38 -13.97
CA VAL A 35 8.21 13.57 -13.21
C VAL A 35 9.65 13.44 -12.73
N GLN A 36 10.34 14.55 -12.59
CA GLN A 36 11.77 14.60 -12.30
C GLN A 36 12.10 15.59 -11.18
N GLU A 37 13.25 15.38 -10.54
CA GLU A 37 13.83 16.31 -9.57
C GLU A 37 12.82 16.78 -8.50
N SER A 38 12.60 18.09 -8.36
CA SER A 38 11.71 18.68 -7.36
C SER A 38 10.23 18.38 -7.61
N GLU A 39 9.82 18.08 -8.86
CA GLU A 39 8.43 17.75 -9.16
C GLU A 39 8.01 16.40 -8.55
N ILE A 40 8.97 15.54 -8.21
CA ILE A 40 8.73 14.25 -7.54
C ILE A 40 8.16 14.48 -6.13
N GLU A 41 8.56 15.54 -5.44
CA GLU A 41 8.28 15.75 -4.02
C GLU A 41 6.78 15.70 -3.70
N GLN A 42 5.93 16.31 -4.54
CA GLN A 42 4.48 16.33 -4.36
C GLN A 42 3.80 14.96 -4.51
N TYR A 43 4.52 13.95 -5.03
CA TYR A 43 4.01 12.60 -5.26
C TYR A 43 4.43 11.61 -4.19
N ILE A 44 5.42 11.94 -3.35
CA ILE A 44 5.94 11.02 -2.32
C ILE A 44 5.17 11.22 -1.01
N SER A 45 4.54 10.15 -0.52
CA SER A 45 3.90 10.14 0.79
C SER A 45 4.92 10.35 1.92
N ARG A 46 4.48 10.96 3.02
CA ARG A 46 5.29 11.20 4.21
C ARG A 46 4.88 10.25 5.34
N CYS A 47 5.82 9.92 6.20
CA CYS A 47 5.59 9.06 7.36
C CYS A 47 6.17 9.68 8.64
N VAL A 48 5.64 9.25 9.78
CA VAL A 48 6.14 9.57 11.12
C VAL A 48 6.31 8.27 11.90
N VAL A 49 7.32 8.22 12.77
CA VAL A 49 7.55 7.11 13.71
C VAL A 49 7.29 7.64 15.10
N CYS A 50 6.36 7.02 15.82
CA CYS A 50 5.92 7.45 17.15
C CYS A 50 6.27 6.39 18.21
N GLU A 51 6.70 6.83 19.39
CA GLU A 51 6.76 5.98 20.58
C GLU A 51 5.35 5.79 21.14
N VAL A 52 4.98 4.56 21.46
CA VAL A 52 3.64 4.20 21.96
C VAL A 52 3.76 3.30 23.20
N PRO A 53 2.82 3.40 24.17
CA PRO A 53 2.95 2.71 25.45
C PRO A 53 2.60 1.21 25.39
N ALA A 54 2.03 0.74 24.29
CA ALA A 54 1.53 -0.63 24.15
C ALA A 54 1.51 -1.11 22.70
N ASN A 55 1.23 -2.40 22.52
CA ASN A 55 1.14 -3.04 21.22
C ASN A 55 0.01 -2.48 20.36
N VAL A 56 0.27 -2.42 19.05
CA VAL A 56 -0.66 -1.97 18.01
C VAL A 56 -0.94 -3.12 17.05
N LEU A 57 -2.18 -3.27 16.61
CA LEU A 57 -2.58 -4.23 15.57
C LEU A 57 -3.61 -3.64 14.61
N ALA A 58 -3.72 -4.23 13.42
CA ALA A 58 -4.85 -4.02 12.51
C ALA A 58 -5.88 -5.15 12.64
N VAL A 59 -7.16 -4.79 12.63
CA VAL A 59 -8.30 -5.71 12.48
C VAL A 59 -9.03 -5.41 11.17
N HIS A 60 -9.45 -6.45 10.47
CA HIS A 60 -10.08 -6.39 9.15
C HIS A 60 -11.47 -7.02 9.20
N SER A 61 -12.48 -6.37 8.61
CA SER A 61 -13.87 -6.80 8.73
C SER A 61 -14.33 -7.77 7.65
N GLN A 62 -13.61 -7.87 6.53
CA GLN A 62 -14.09 -8.52 5.30
C GLN A 62 -15.49 -8.05 4.88
N SER A 63 -15.84 -6.80 5.22
CA SER A 63 -17.13 -6.18 4.94
C SER A 63 -16.98 -4.67 4.73
N LEU A 64 -18.09 -3.99 4.43
CA LEU A 64 -18.12 -2.52 4.32
C LEU A 64 -18.21 -1.83 5.69
N ASN A 65 -18.49 -2.59 6.75
CA ASN A 65 -18.56 -2.08 8.10
C ASN A 65 -17.15 -1.97 8.68
N ILE A 66 -16.89 -0.91 9.43
CA ILE A 66 -15.65 -0.73 10.18
C ILE A 66 -15.65 -1.77 11.32
N PRO A 67 -14.58 -2.59 11.46
CA PRO A 67 -14.52 -3.55 12.55
C PRO A 67 -14.26 -2.83 13.88
N ASP A 68 -14.93 -3.27 14.94
CA ASP A 68 -14.64 -2.82 16.30
C ASP A 68 -13.25 -3.32 16.76
N CYS A 69 -12.58 -2.52 17.58
CA CYS A 69 -11.39 -2.99 18.28
C CYS A 69 -11.75 -4.09 19.28
N PRO A 70 -10.84 -5.06 19.52
CA PRO A 70 -11.07 -6.08 20.55
C PRO A 70 -11.27 -5.47 21.94
N GLN A 71 -11.92 -6.21 22.85
CA GLN A 71 -12.11 -5.76 24.22
C GLN A 71 -10.76 -5.41 24.89
N GLY A 72 -10.68 -4.24 25.52
CA GLY A 72 -9.44 -3.73 26.13
C GLY A 72 -8.48 -3.06 25.15
N TRP A 73 -8.94 -2.71 23.95
CA TRP A 73 -8.19 -1.94 22.96
C TRP A 73 -8.93 -0.66 22.57
N THR A 74 -8.17 0.36 22.16
CA THR A 74 -8.68 1.65 21.69
C THR A 74 -8.30 1.87 20.23
N GLY A 75 -9.21 2.43 19.43
CA GLY A 75 -8.94 2.73 18.02
C GLY A 75 -7.98 3.89 17.85
N LEU A 76 -7.03 3.75 16.92
CA LEU A 76 -6.11 4.80 16.48
C LEU A 76 -6.61 5.45 15.18
N TRP A 77 -6.85 4.65 14.14
CA TRP A 77 -7.42 5.12 12.87
C TRP A 77 -8.20 4.01 12.16
N ILE A 78 -8.97 4.41 11.15
CA ILE A 78 -9.76 3.53 10.29
C ILE A 78 -9.25 3.61 8.86
N GLY A 79 -9.48 2.56 8.06
CA GLY A 79 -8.99 2.56 6.69
C GLY A 79 -9.57 1.46 5.82
N TYR A 80 -8.76 1.07 4.82
CA TYR A 80 -9.02 0.04 3.84
C TYR A 80 -7.92 -1.02 3.90
N SER A 81 -8.34 -2.27 3.70
CA SER A 81 -7.50 -3.45 3.90
C SER A 81 -6.56 -3.70 2.72
N PHE A 82 -5.34 -3.17 2.79
CA PHE A 82 -4.29 -3.34 1.79
C PHE A 82 -3.49 -4.62 2.05
N LEU A 83 -3.39 -5.48 1.03
CA LEU A 83 -2.77 -6.80 1.16
C LEU A 83 -1.37 -6.83 0.54
N MET A 84 -1.27 -6.47 -0.75
CA MET A 84 -0.03 -6.58 -1.50
C MET A 84 -0.05 -5.69 -2.75
N HIS A 85 1.10 -5.59 -3.41
CA HIS A 85 1.26 -4.88 -4.67
C HIS A 85 2.26 -5.58 -5.57
N THR A 86 2.15 -5.33 -6.87
CA THR A 86 3.13 -5.75 -7.89
C THR A 86 3.42 -4.59 -8.84
N GLY A 87 4.66 -4.50 -9.31
CA GLY A 87 5.13 -3.50 -10.27
C GLY A 87 5.92 -4.13 -11.42
N ALA A 88 7.05 -3.54 -11.79
CA ALA A 88 7.90 -4.01 -12.88
C ALA A 88 8.28 -5.51 -12.75
N GLY A 89 8.08 -6.27 -13.83
CA GLY A 89 8.44 -7.69 -13.89
C GLY A 89 7.62 -8.60 -12.96
N ALA A 90 6.42 -8.16 -12.56
CA ALA A 90 5.57 -8.83 -11.56
C ALA A 90 6.25 -9.02 -10.19
N GLN A 91 7.33 -8.26 -9.93
CA GLN A 91 7.93 -8.18 -8.61
C GLN A 91 7.09 -7.28 -7.72
N GLY A 92 7.11 -7.53 -6.42
CA GLY A 92 6.25 -6.83 -5.48
C GLY A 92 6.47 -7.27 -4.05
N GLY A 93 5.55 -6.87 -3.19
CA GLY A 93 5.59 -7.18 -1.77
C GLY A 93 4.21 -7.14 -1.13
N GLY A 94 4.13 -7.63 0.10
CA GLY A 94 2.89 -7.71 0.87
C GLY A 94 3.01 -7.06 2.24
N GLN A 95 1.87 -6.90 2.89
CA GLN A 95 1.76 -6.48 4.28
C GLN A 95 1.33 -7.68 5.14
N SER A 96 1.82 -7.74 6.38
CA SER A 96 1.18 -8.59 7.39
C SER A 96 -0.19 -8.02 7.72
N LEU A 97 -1.23 -8.84 7.68
CA LEU A 97 -2.60 -8.40 8.02
C LEU A 97 -2.76 -7.99 9.50
N SER A 98 -1.84 -8.37 10.38
CA SER A 98 -1.82 -7.88 11.75
C SER A 98 -1.07 -6.55 11.93
N SER A 99 -0.27 -6.14 10.94
CA SER A 99 0.50 -4.89 10.97
C SER A 99 -0.39 -3.70 10.66
N SER A 100 -0.15 -2.56 11.29
CA SER A 100 -0.83 -1.31 10.94
C SER A 100 -0.66 -0.92 9.46
N GLY A 101 0.42 -1.38 8.81
CA GLY A 101 0.70 -1.14 7.39
C GLY A 101 -0.29 -1.77 6.42
N SER A 102 -1.08 -2.77 6.84
CA SER A 102 -2.17 -3.33 6.03
C SER A 102 -3.44 -2.46 6.06
N CYS A 103 -3.48 -1.38 6.84
CA CYS A 103 -4.66 -0.54 7.01
C CYS A 103 -4.41 0.92 6.58
N LEU A 104 -4.52 1.16 5.27
CA LEU A 104 -4.33 2.49 4.68
C LEU A 104 -5.60 3.33 4.88
N GLU A 105 -5.47 4.53 5.45
CA GLU A 105 -6.59 5.45 5.72
C GLU A 105 -7.34 5.82 4.43
N ASP A 106 -6.60 6.07 3.36
CA ASP A 106 -7.12 6.40 2.04
C ASP A 106 -7.05 5.22 1.08
N PHE A 107 -8.19 4.84 0.51
CA PHE A 107 -8.20 3.95 -0.65
C PHE A 107 -7.72 4.68 -1.92
N ARG A 108 -6.73 4.08 -2.60
CA ARG A 108 -6.33 4.43 -3.97
C ARG A 108 -6.14 3.18 -4.81
N ALA A 109 -6.60 3.22 -6.06
CA ALA A 109 -6.39 2.10 -7.00
C ALA A 109 -4.89 1.85 -7.25
N THR A 110 -4.07 2.90 -7.19
CA THR A 110 -2.60 2.81 -7.30
C THR A 110 -1.99 3.63 -6.16
N PRO A 111 -1.75 3.02 -4.98
CA PRO A 111 -1.32 3.73 -3.77
C PRO A 111 0.20 3.96 -3.70
N PHE A 112 0.95 3.63 -4.75
CA PHE A 112 2.40 3.75 -4.81
C PHE A 112 2.85 4.24 -6.19
N ILE A 113 4.05 4.80 -6.26
CA ILE A 113 4.69 5.30 -7.49
C ILE A 113 6.04 4.59 -7.71
N GLU A 114 6.36 4.25 -8.96
CA GLU A 114 7.66 3.70 -9.35
C GLU A 114 8.66 4.82 -9.64
N CYS A 115 9.85 4.74 -9.04
CA CYS A 115 10.97 5.64 -9.33
C CYS A 115 12.15 4.86 -9.93
N ASN A 116 12.58 5.28 -11.12
CA ASN A 116 13.71 4.71 -11.85
C ASN A 116 15.03 5.37 -11.47
N GLY A 117 15.98 4.60 -10.94
CA GLY A 117 17.25 5.13 -10.44
C GLY A 117 18.15 5.75 -11.49
N ASN A 118 18.25 5.12 -12.65
CA ASN A 118 19.15 5.56 -13.71
C ASN A 118 18.73 6.89 -14.32
N LYS A 119 17.42 7.12 -14.42
CA LYS A 119 16.88 8.33 -15.04
C LYS A 119 16.53 9.43 -14.04
N GLY A 120 16.42 9.10 -12.74
CA GLY A 120 15.97 10.04 -11.73
C GLY A 120 14.52 10.48 -11.92
N GLN A 121 13.68 9.61 -12.49
CA GLN A 121 12.29 9.92 -12.84
C GLN A 121 11.34 8.99 -12.10
N CYS A 122 10.17 9.49 -11.74
CA CYS A 122 9.09 8.69 -11.16
C CYS A 122 7.82 8.77 -12.01
N HIS A 123 7.08 7.68 -12.08
CA HIS A 123 5.82 7.61 -12.82
C HIS A 123 4.93 6.46 -12.33
N TYR A 124 3.68 6.48 -12.77
CA TYR A 124 2.73 5.40 -12.57
C TYR A 124 2.62 4.60 -13.86
N TYR A 125 2.93 3.31 -13.82
CA TYR A 125 2.86 2.45 -14.99
C TYR A 125 1.62 1.54 -14.98
N MET A 126 1.13 1.16 -16.17
CA MET A 126 -0.10 0.35 -16.30
C MET A 126 0.02 -1.06 -15.69
N ASN A 127 1.24 -1.55 -15.49
CA ASN A 127 1.51 -2.86 -14.88
C ASN A 127 1.59 -2.80 -13.34
N GLU A 128 1.37 -1.63 -12.74
CA GLU A 128 1.24 -1.49 -11.29
C GLU A 128 -0.14 -1.96 -10.84
N ILE A 129 -0.15 -2.97 -9.97
CA ILE A 129 -1.40 -3.56 -9.46
C ILE A 129 -1.35 -3.51 -7.94
N SER A 130 -2.44 -3.03 -7.35
CA SER A 130 -2.68 -3.09 -5.91
C SER A 130 -3.73 -4.13 -5.58
N PHE A 131 -3.53 -4.86 -4.49
CA PHE A 131 -4.41 -5.93 -4.04
C PHE A 131 -4.99 -5.56 -2.68
N TRP A 132 -6.31 -5.62 -2.60
CA TRP A 132 -7.09 -5.26 -1.44
C TRP A 132 -7.93 -6.45 -1.01
N MET A 133 -8.16 -6.59 0.30
CA MET A 133 -9.04 -7.63 0.81
C MET A 133 -10.49 -7.32 0.39
N ALA A 134 -11.17 -8.32 -0.16
CA ALA A 134 -12.55 -8.18 -0.64
C ALA A 134 -13.57 -8.28 0.49
N THR A 135 -14.76 -7.71 0.27
CA THR A 135 -15.93 -7.98 1.11
C THR A 135 -16.57 -9.32 0.76
N ILE A 136 -16.90 -10.15 1.76
CA ILE A 136 -17.51 -11.47 1.57
C ILE A 136 -18.71 -11.59 2.50
N GLU A 137 -19.89 -11.94 1.95
CA GLU A 137 -21.06 -12.26 2.76
C GLU A 137 -20.91 -13.65 3.37
N ASP A 138 -21.38 -13.86 4.62
CA ASP A 138 -21.23 -15.13 5.35
C ASP A 138 -21.75 -16.33 4.57
N ARG A 139 -22.90 -16.18 3.90
CA ARG A 139 -23.51 -17.24 3.08
C ARG A 139 -22.67 -17.61 1.85
N GLN A 140 -21.76 -16.75 1.40
CA GLN A 140 -20.96 -16.89 0.17
C GLN A 140 -19.52 -17.38 0.43
N GLN A 141 -19.08 -17.52 1.69
CA GLN A 141 -17.69 -17.83 2.04
C GLN A 141 -17.14 -19.12 1.39
N PHE A 142 -18.01 -20.10 1.16
CA PHE A 142 -17.66 -21.40 0.55
C PHE A 142 -18.29 -21.62 -0.82
N GLN A 143 -18.77 -20.54 -1.46
CA GLN A 143 -19.32 -20.59 -2.81
C GLN A 143 -18.29 -20.07 -3.81
N ALA A 144 -18.44 -20.47 -5.08
CA ALA A 144 -17.64 -19.91 -6.16
C ALA A 144 -17.86 -18.38 -6.22
N PRO A 145 -16.80 -17.56 -6.19
CA PRO A 145 -16.95 -16.10 -6.26
C PRO A 145 -17.58 -15.65 -7.58
N GLU A 146 -18.56 -14.77 -7.50
CA GLU A 146 -19.13 -14.13 -8.68
C GLU A 146 -18.13 -13.13 -9.29
N GLN A 147 -17.81 -13.31 -10.57
CA GLN A 147 -16.88 -12.43 -11.27
C GLN A 147 -17.51 -11.05 -11.51
N GLN A 148 -16.82 -9.99 -11.11
CA GLN A 148 -17.29 -8.62 -11.24
C GLN A 148 -16.15 -7.72 -11.68
N THR A 149 -16.44 -6.74 -12.54
CA THR A 149 -15.50 -5.67 -12.91
C THR A 149 -16.04 -4.35 -12.37
N LEU A 150 -15.31 -3.75 -11.42
CA LEU A 150 -15.69 -2.49 -10.80
C LEU A 150 -15.03 -1.32 -11.55
N LYS A 151 -15.81 -0.27 -11.83
CA LYS A 151 -15.35 0.96 -12.48
C LYS A 151 -15.28 2.12 -11.49
N ALA A 152 -14.67 3.22 -11.92
CA ALA A 152 -14.58 4.47 -11.14
C ALA A 152 -15.95 4.86 -10.56
N GLY A 153 -15.95 5.32 -9.30
CA GLY A 153 -17.17 5.64 -8.54
C GLY A 153 -17.71 4.49 -7.68
N ASN A 154 -17.49 3.22 -8.08
CA ASN A 154 -17.97 2.06 -7.33
C ASN A 154 -16.85 1.15 -6.79
N LEU A 155 -15.59 1.58 -6.87
CA LEU A 155 -14.43 0.76 -6.48
C LEU A 155 -14.47 0.33 -5.00
N ARG A 156 -14.98 1.21 -4.12
CA ARG A 156 -15.00 0.98 -2.66
C ARG A 156 -16.05 -0.03 -2.20
N SER A 157 -17.02 -0.39 -3.04
CA SER A 157 -18.16 -1.24 -2.65
C SER A 157 -17.81 -2.70 -2.35
N LYS A 158 -16.61 -3.14 -2.73
CA LYS A 158 -16.11 -4.48 -2.46
C LYS A 158 -14.81 -4.49 -1.66
N ILE A 159 -14.40 -3.37 -1.07
CA ILE A 159 -13.14 -3.27 -0.33
C ILE A 159 -13.41 -3.37 1.16
N SER A 160 -12.78 -4.37 1.78
CA SER A 160 -12.83 -4.62 3.22
C SER A 160 -12.30 -3.42 3.99
N ARG A 161 -12.99 -3.07 5.08
CA ARG A 161 -12.57 -2.03 6.01
C ARG A 161 -11.66 -2.61 7.09
N CYS A 162 -10.87 -1.72 7.70
CA CYS A 162 -10.01 -2.05 8.81
C CYS A 162 -9.99 -0.94 9.84
N GLN A 163 -9.55 -1.29 11.04
CA GLN A 163 -9.27 -0.37 12.13
C GLN A 163 -7.94 -0.77 12.77
N VAL A 164 -7.08 0.22 13.02
CA VAL A 164 -5.86 0.03 13.79
C VAL A 164 -6.15 0.33 15.25
N CYS A 165 -5.72 -0.54 16.13
CA CYS A 165 -6.05 -0.54 17.55
C CYS A 165 -4.78 -0.61 18.39
N ILE A 166 -4.77 0.08 19.53
CA ILE A 166 -3.74 -0.02 20.57
C ILE A 166 -4.31 -0.65 21.83
N LYS A 167 -3.54 -1.52 22.51
CA LYS A 167 -3.97 -2.15 23.76
C LYS A 167 -4.02 -1.12 24.90
N ASN A 168 -5.07 -1.13 25.69
CA ASN A 168 -5.19 -0.28 26.87
C ASN A 168 -4.16 -0.75 27.93
N THR A 169 -3.52 0.22 28.58
CA THR A 169 -2.55 0.04 29.67
C THR A 169 -3.19 0.30 31.01
#